data_AF-A0AAU6K5J9-F1
#
_entry.id   AF-A0AAU6K5J9-F1
#
_cell.length_a   1.000
_cell.length_b   1.000
_cell.length_c   1.000
_cell.angle_alpha   90.00
_cell.angle_beta   90.00
_cell.angle_gamma   90.00
#
_symmetry.space_group_name_H-M   'P 1'
#
loop_
_entity.id
_entity.type
_entity.pdbx_description
1 polymer ?
#
loop_
_entity_poly.entity_id
_entity_poly.type
_entity_poly.pdbx_seq_one_letter_code
_entity_poly.pdbx_strand_id
1 'polypeptide(L)'
;MTDGSLIVESLKVGTHLKDLRIETREIYRFRPQNVGAGQPDVWTVIEFSVAAARAAEVAEAISEALDQPGWYADLRSADETFVVFPGRVLRYARGDRAARAEARAVGWTFGVPEHQLDWSE
;
A
#
# COMPACT_ATOMS: atom_id res chain seq x y z
N MET A 1 -10.89 -11.57 -6.54
CA MET A 1 -10.71 -10.11 -6.36
C MET A 1 -9.47 -9.91 -5.51
N THR A 2 -8.87 -8.74 -5.60
CA THR A 2 -7.77 -8.32 -4.73
C THR A 2 -8.19 -6.98 -4.12
N ASP A 3 -8.16 -6.90 -2.81
CA ASP A 3 -8.57 -5.72 -2.06
C ASP A 3 -7.35 -4.93 -1.65
N GLY A 4 -7.44 -3.61 -1.66
CA GLY A 4 -6.34 -2.75 -1.24
C GLY A 4 -6.82 -1.48 -0.56
N SER A 5 -5.85 -0.79 0.06
CA SER A 5 -6.06 0.48 0.73
C SER A 5 -5.02 1.48 0.23
N LEU A 6 -5.46 2.69 -0.08
CA LEU A 6 -4.57 3.79 -0.47
C LEU A 6 -4.83 5.00 0.41
N ILE A 7 -3.78 5.50 1.06
CA ILE A 7 -3.82 6.80 1.75
C ILE A 7 -3.56 7.88 0.70
N VAL A 8 -4.47 8.81 0.51
CA VAL A 8 -4.34 9.85 -0.55
C VAL A 8 -3.11 10.72 -0.30
N GLU A 9 -2.80 11.01 0.96
CA GLU A 9 -1.63 11.81 1.36
C GLU A 9 -0.29 11.08 1.16
N SER A 10 -0.30 9.78 0.81
CA SER A 10 0.92 9.06 0.45
C SER A 10 1.33 9.23 -1.01
N LEU A 11 0.53 9.93 -1.82
CA LEU A 11 0.80 10.18 -3.23
C LEU A 11 1.64 11.44 -3.43
N LYS A 12 2.53 11.41 -4.44
CA LYS A 12 3.26 12.61 -4.89
C LYS A 12 2.29 13.71 -5.32
N VAL A 13 2.58 14.95 -4.97
CA VAL A 13 1.80 16.11 -5.44
C VAL A 13 1.83 16.16 -6.97
N GLY A 14 0.65 16.26 -7.59
CA GLY A 14 0.51 16.28 -9.06
C GLY A 14 0.39 14.90 -9.72
N THR A 15 0.39 13.81 -8.96
CA THR A 15 0.07 12.47 -9.49
C THR A 15 -1.34 12.43 -10.09
N HIS A 16 -1.48 11.71 -11.20
CA HIS A 16 -2.76 11.36 -11.78
C HIS A 16 -2.84 9.85 -12.01
N LEU A 17 -3.52 9.14 -11.11
CA LEU A 17 -3.87 7.73 -11.31
C LEU A 17 -5.13 7.64 -12.16
N LYS A 18 -5.01 7.13 -13.39
CA LYS A 18 -6.11 7.01 -14.37
C LYS A 18 -6.35 5.56 -14.72
N ASP A 19 -7.60 5.26 -15.09
CA ASP A 19 -8.00 3.96 -15.65
C ASP A 19 -7.64 2.73 -14.80
N LEU A 20 -7.53 2.89 -13.47
CA LEU A 20 -7.20 1.78 -12.56
C LEU A 20 -8.29 0.69 -12.50
N ARG A 21 -9.52 0.99 -12.96
CA ARG A 21 -10.68 0.08 -12.96
C ARG A 21 -10.90 -0.59 -11.61
N ILE A 22 -10.77 0.19 -10.54
CA ILE A 22 -11.05 -0.22 -9.17
C ILE A 22 -12.51 0.02 -8.84
N GLU A 23 -13.05 -0.81 -7.96
CA GLU A 23 -14.31 -0.61 -7.27
C GLU A 23 -14.01 0.01 -5.90
N THR A 24 -14.46 1.24 -5.66
CA THR A 24 -14.33 1.87 -4.34
C THR A 24 -15.29 1.20 -3.36
N ARG A 25 -14.77 0.64 -2.28
CA ARG A 25 -15.55 0.04 -1.18
C ARG A 25 -15.89 1.08 -0.12
N GLU A 26 -14.93 1.93 0.26
CA GLU A 26 -15.12 2.95 1.29
C GLU A 26 -14.14 4.11 1.10
N ILE A 27 -14.57 5.32 1.50
CA ILE A 27 -13.70 6.49 1.63
C ILE A 27 -13.93 7.07 3.02
N TYR A 28 -12.87 7.15 3.83
CA TYR A 28 -12.96 7.68 5.18
C TYR A 28 -11.73 8.50 5.55
N ARG A 29 -11.85 9.29 6.62
CA ARG A 29 -10.79 10.15 7.13
C ARG A 29 -10.63 9.99 8.63
N PHE A 30 -9.41 9.86 9.11
CA PHE A 30 -9.13 9.67 10.53
C PHE A 30 -7.78 10.28 10.93
N ARG A 31 -7.59 10.42 12.24
CA ARG A 31 -6.28 10.77 12.83
C ARG A 31 -5.62 9.48 13.30
N PRO A 32 -4.56 9.00 12.64
CA PRO A 32 -3.82 7.83 13.12
C PRO A 32 -3.14 8.14 14.46
N GLN A 33 -3.06 7.14 15.34
CA GLN A 33 -2.50 7.34 16.68
C GLN A 33 -0.97 7.52 16.67
N ASN A 34 -0.27 6.94 15.69
CA ASN A 34 1.19 6.95 15.58
C ASN A 34 1.63 7.26 14.14
N VAL A 35 1.70 8.54 13.80
CA VAL A 35 2.28 9.04 12.54
C VAL A 35 3.81 8.90 12.54
N GLY A 36 4.38 8.48 11.42
CA GLY A 36 5.82 8.57 11.17
C GLY A 36 6.26 10.01 10.99
N ALA A 37 7.56 10.28 11.17
CA ALA A 37 8.11 11.61 10.97
C ALA A 37 7.83 12.11 9.53
N GLY A 38 7.19 13.28 9.42
CA GLY A 38 6.84 13.88 8.13
C GLY A 38 5.50 13.44 7.53
N GLN A 39 4.78 12.48 8.15
CA GLN A 39 3.43 12.12 7.73
C GLN A 39 2.41 13.13 8.30
N PRO A 40 1.32 13.46 7.56
CA PRO A 40 0.30 14.37 8.04
C PRO A 40 -0.58 13.76 9.13
N ASP A 41 -1.16 14.60 9.99
CA ASP A 41 -1.97 14.19 11.15
C ASP A 41 -3.37 13.64 10.80
N VAL A 42 -3.83 13.82 9.55
CA VAL A 42 -5.12 13.32 9.07
C VAL A 42 -4.88 12.59 7.77
N TRP A 43 -5.35 11.34 7.69
CA TRP A 43 -5.27 10.53 6.48
C TRP A 43 -6.65 10.34 5.87
N THR A 44 -6.71 10.42 4.55
CA THR A 44 -7.85 10.07 3.72
C THR A 44 -7.57 8.72 3.09
N VAL A 45 -8.34 7.70 3.46
CA VAL A 45 -8.16 6.33 2.96
C VAL A 45 -9.22 6.02 1.92
N ILE A 46 -8.78 5.41 0.82
CA ILE A 46 -9.63 4.76 -0.17
C ILE A 46 -9.44 3.25 -0.02
N GLU A 47 -10.48 2.58 0.45
CA GLU A 47 -10.58 1.12 0.41
C GLU A 47 -11.17 0.73 -0.94
N PHE A 48 -10.52 -0.18 -1.65
CA PHE A 48 -10.96 -0.60 -2.97
C PHE A 48 -10.81 -2.10 -3.21
N SER A 49 -11.43 -2.56 -4.29
CA SER A 49 -11.28 -3.90 -4.85
C SER A 49 -10.93 -3.80 -6.33
N VAL A 50 -10.14 -4.75 -6.82
CA VAL A 50 -9.76 -4.85 -8.24
C VAL A 50 -9.80 -6.31 -8.70
N ALA A 51 -10.04 -6.52 -9.99
CA ALA A 51 -9.90 -7.84 -10.60
C ALA A 51 -8.48 -8.38 -10.39
N ALA A 52 -8.35 -9.66 -10.00
CA ALA A 52 -7.06 -10.27 -9.71
C ALA A 52 -6.07 -10.17 -10.89
N ALA A 53 -6.57 -10.30 -12.12
CA ALA A 53 -5.79 -10.15 -13.36
C ALA A 53 -5.22 -8.72 -13.59
N ARG A 54 -5.68 -7.73 -12.82
CA ARG A 54 -5.24 -6.33 -12.90
C ARG A 54 -4.47 -5.89 -11.63
N ALA A 55 -4.46 -6.70 -10.57
CA ALA A 55 -3.85 -6.35 -9.31
C ALA A 55 -2.36 -5.97 -9.46
N ALA A 56 -1.60 -6.70 -10.29
CA ALA A 56 -0.20 -6.38 -10.55
C ALA A 56 -0.02 -5.03 -11.24
N GLU A 57 -0.83 -4.72 -12.27
CA GLU A 57 -0.76 -3.42 -12.96
C GLU A 57 -1.14 -2.26 -12.01
N VAL A 58 -2.19 -2.43 -11.20
CA VAL A 58 -2.61 -1.40 -10.24
C VAL A 58 -1.54 -1.20 -9.17
N ALA A 59 -0.92 -2.27 -8.67
CA ALA A 59 0.18 -2.19 -7.72
C ALA A 59 1.38 -1.41 -8.31
N GLU A 60 1.75 -1.67 -9.56
CA GLU A 60 2.82 -0.92 -10.23
C GLU A 60 2.47 0.56 -10.42
N ALA A 61 1.26 0.88 -10.88
CA ALA A 61 0.81 2.26 -11.03
C ALA A 61 0.83 3.02 -9.69
N ILE A 62 0.42 2.36 -8.60
CA ILE A 62 0.51 2.95 -7.25
C ILE A 62 1.98 3.13 -6.84
N SER A 63 2.84 2.15 -7.08
CA SER A 63 4.29 2.23 -6.78
C SER A 63 4.94 3.45 -7.44
N GLU A 64 4.61 3.74 -8.70
CA GLU A 64 5.13 4.93 -9.39
C GLU A 64 4.62 6.24 -8.79
N ALA A 65 3.40 6.23 -8.27
CA ALA A 65 2.69 7.39 -7.75
C ALA A 65 2.99 7.71 -6.27
N LEU A 66 3.41 6.73 -5.48
CA LEU A 66 3.72 6.88 -4.06
C LEU A 66 4.90 7.84 -3.86
N ASP A 67 4.77 8.69 -2.84
CA ASP A 67 5.81 9.60 -2.37
C ASP A 67 6.71 8.95 -1.32
N GLN A 68 7.83 9.61 -1.03
CA GLN A 68 8.85 9.14 -0.09
C GLN A 68 9.18 10.22 0.95
N PRO A 69 9.69 9.84 2.12
CA PRO A 69 9.81 8.49 2.67
C PRO A 69 8.56 8.06 3.45
N GLY A 70 8.56 6.81 3.93
CA GLY A 70 7.66 6.35 4.98
C GLY A 70 6.29 5.86 4.52
N TRP A 71 6.06 5.78 3.21
CA TRP A 71 4.80 5.32 2.65
C TRP A 71 4.90 3.93 2.03
N TYR A 72 3.82 3.18 2.16
CA TYR A 72 3.54 2.00 1.38
C TYR A 72 2.03 1.87 1.19
N ALA A 73 1.63 1.06 0.21
CA ALA A 73 0.26 0.55 0.08
C ALA A 73 0.31 -0.96 0.02
N ASP A 74 -0.83 -1.63 0.17
CA ASP A 74 -0.90 -3.06 -0.01
C ASP A 74 -2.19 -3.49 -0.70
N LEU A 75 -2.08 -4.60 -1.43
CA LEU A 75 -3.20 -5.29 -2.04
C LEU A 75 -3.16 -6.76 -1.63
N ARG A 76 -4.28 -7.34 -1.25
CA ARG A 76 -4.38 -8.71 -0.72
C ARG A 76 -5.51 -9.46 -1.38
N SER A 77 -5.27 -10.72 -1.70
CA SER A 77 -6.31 -11.70 -2.02
C SER A 77 -6.22 -12.87 -1.04
N ALA A 78 -7.06 -13.89 -1.25
CA ALA A 78 -6.94 -15.14 -0.52
C ALA A 78 -5.60 -15.87 -0.78
N ASP A 79 -4.96 -15.61 -1.93
CA ASP A 79 -3.81 -16.37 -2.42
C ASP A 79 -2.50 -15.59 -2.36
N GLU A 80 -2.53 -14.26 -2.54
CA GLU A 80 -1.33 -13.44 -2.66
C GLU A 80 -1.44 -12.10 -1.90
N THR A 81 -0.27 -11.56 -1.51
CA THR A 81 -0.11 -10.20 -0.98
C THR A 81 0.85 -9.42 -1.89
N PHE A 82 0.49 -8.19 -2.19
CA PHE A 82 1.33 -7.17 -2.82
C PHE A 82 1.64 -6.12 -1.77
N VAL A 83 2.93 -5.85 -1.56
CA VAL A 83 3.40 -4.71 -0.77
C VAL A 83 4.03 -3.73 -1.74
N VAL A 84 3.50 -2.52 -1.75
CA VAL A 84 3.78 -1.50 -2.76
C VAL A 84 4.54 -0.36 -2.09
N PHE A 85 5.81 -0.22 -2.44
CA PHE A 85 6.67 0.90 -2.04
C PHE A 85 6.89 1.85 -3.22
N PRO A 86 7.40 3.09 -2.99
CA PRO A 86 7.80 3.98 -4.07
C PRO A 86 8.79 3.29 -5.04
N GLY A 87 8.36 3.06 -6.28
CA GLY A 87 9.16 2.43 -7.33
C GLY A 87 9.49 0.95 -7.13
N ARG A 88 8.83 0.24 -6.20
CA ARG A 88 9.07 -1.19 -5.96
C ARG A 88 7.82 -1.91 -5.46
N VAL A 89 7.43 -2.98 -6.16
CA VAL A 89 6.38 -3.91 -5.71
C VAL A 89 7.01 -5.23 -5.29
N LEU A 90 6.63 -5.73 -4.11
CA LEU A 90 6.93 -7.08 -3.66
C LEU A 90 5.64 -7.91 -3.66
N ARG A 91 5.70 -9.10 -4.24
CA ARG A 91 4.56 -10.02 -4.34
C ARG A 91 4.93 -11.36 -3.73
N TYR A 92 4.08 -11.90 -2.86
CA TYR A 92 4.28 -13.20 -2.24
C TYR A 92 2.97 -13.93 -1.95
N ALA A 93 3.03 -15.26 -1.84
CA ALA A 93 1.88 -16.09 -1.50
C ALA A 93 1.45 -15.87 -0.04
N ARG A 94 0.15 -15.89 0.25
CA ARG A 94 -0.37 -15.86 1.62
C ARG A 94 0.21 -17.03 2.42
N GLY A 95 0.67 -16.76 3.64
CA GLY A 95 1.32 -17.75 4.50
C GLY A 95 2.84 -17.81 4.36
N ASP A 96 3.43 -17.19 3.33
CA ASP A 96 4.89 -17.16 3.15
C ASP A 96 5.55 -16.20 4.14
N ARG A 97 5.98 -16.77 5.27
CA ARG A 97 6.63 -16.03 6.35
C ARG A 97 7.99 -15.46 5.94
N ALA A 98 8.74 -16.14 5.07
CA ALA A 98 10.07 -15.71 4.67
C ALA A 98 9.98 -14.50 3.74
N ALA A 99 9.12 -14.57 2.73
CA ALA A 99 8.89 -13.44 1.83
C ALA A 99 8.24 -12.24 2.56
N ARG A 100 7.34 -12.49 3.53
CA ARG A 100 6.80 -11.43 4.38
C ARG A 100 7.90 -10.75 5.21
N ALA A 101 8.82 -11.52 5.79
CA ALA A 101 9.94 -10.96 6.55
C ALA A 101 10.86 -10.10 5.66
N GLU A 102 11.14 -10.56 4.43
CA GLU A 102 11.88 -9.77 3.44
C GLU A 102 11.15 -8.45 3.12
N ALA A 103 9.83 -8.49 2.89
CA ALA A 103 9.04 -7.30 2.62
C ALA A 103 9.07 -6.28 3.78
N ARG A 104 9.04 -6.76 5.03
CA ARG A 104 9.22 -5.89 6.21
C ARG A 104 10.60 -5.26 6.24
N ALA A 105 11.65 -6.02 5.96
CA ALA A 105 13.02 -5.51 5.91
C ALA A 105 13.19 -4.44 4.81
N VAL A 106 12.56 -4.63 3.65
CA VAL A 106 12.52 -3.61 2.59
C VAL A 106 11.76 -2.37 3.07
N GLY A 107 10.62 -2.52 3.75
CA GLY A 107 9.86 -1.39 4.30
C GLY A 107 10.68 -0.48 5.22
N TRP A 108 11.60 -1.06 6.00
CA TRP A 108 12.51 -0.29 6.85
C TRP A 108 13.43 0.60 6.02
N THR A 109 13.93 0.11 4.88
CA THR A 109 14.78 0.91 3.98
C THR A 109 14.05 2.08 3.33
N PHE A 110 12.72 2.01 3.23
CA PHE A 110 11.87 3.11 2.76
C PHE A 110 11.46 4.07 3.88
N GLY A 111 11.91 3.84 5.12
CA GLY A 111 11.59 4.69 6.27
C GLY A 111 10.19 4.48 6.84
N VAL A 112 9.52 3.37 6.50
CA VAL A 112 8.21 3.05 7.06
C VAL A 112 8.38 2.69 8.55
N PRO A 113 7.60 3.28 9.47
CA PRO A 113 7.69 2.97 10.88
C PRO A 113 7.44 1.48 11.17
N GLU A 114 8.23 0.89 12.08
CA GLU A 114 8.18 -0.55 12.37
C GLU A 114 6.79 -1.03 12.78
N HIS A 115 6.05 -0.25 13.57
CA HIS A 115 4.69 -0.58 14.00
C HIS A 115 3.68 -0.62 12.85
N GLN A 116 3.95 0.08 11.74
CA GLN A 116 3.12 0.01 10.53
C GLN A 116 3.45 -1.23 9.68
N LEU A 117 4.57 -1.90 9.96
CA LEU A 117 4.99 -3.14 9.30
C LEU A 117 4.70 -4.38 10.13
N ASP A 118 3.93 -4.26 11.21
CA ASP A 118 3.47 -5.39 12.03
C ASP A 118 2.23 -6.04 11.41
N TRP A 119 2.41 -6.64 10.23
CA TRP A 119 1.32 -7.28 9.49
C TRP A 119 1.02 -8.67 10.05
N SER A 120 -0.19 -8.84 10.58
CA SER A 120 -0.78 -10.16 10.83
C SER A 120 -1.29 -10.78 9.53
N GLU A 121 -1.24 -12.11 9.43
CA GLU A 121 -1.89 -12.86 8.34
C GLU A 121 -3.17 -13.55 8.78
#